data_AF-A0A845FSF2-F1
#
_entry.id   AF-A0A845FSF2-F1
#
_cell.length_a   1.000
_cell.length_b   1.000
_cell.length_c   1.000
_cell.angle_alpha   90.00
_cell.angle_beta   90.00
_cell.angle_gamma   90.00
#
_symmetry.space_group_name_H-M   'P 1'
#
loop_
_entity.id
_entity.type
_entity.pdbx_description
1 polymer ?
#
loop_
_entity_poly.entity_id
_entity_poly.type
_entity_poly.pdbx_seq_one_letter_code
_entity_poly.pdbx_strand_id
1 'polypeptide(L)'
;MKSSVHFPRRRVWQPLLWFVMLLALGFVSQHFGNRQQIAHSLARWLPDEAAHALKGVYGHGDPMLQFVQRTNRDLLYQLRDDHCEVQLQQLYGGEPGSWWPFRTLIPWREDGATHQALFSVRCETRWASLLIWSMLFTALITGMGRLLPAPLSVSRVNWLRRLLQDGDHWQQAWSNSRWVLQWPPAQQQMLSRLSEVWQLPLRSTLPALREAGFEHFDDCRLQWLQVGLQHSRGDLYQALQIARAEDGLLFNADHGALNLHGVSITLSSTPYCYYLWYASLRQRDPCGGWYVNPSIQRPDTTMAASVSELMEQCGGHRKAINELHQHGLRAKTLDQNRNKIKDELVAVLGEDLAADYLFESERDPHTGRSRYRLATPTVRIVGLSLSQTEKINQEESVT
;
A
#
# COMPACT_ATOMS: atom_id res chain seq x y z
N MET A 1 8.96 -7.44 17.82
CA MET A 1 8.29 -8.13 16.70
C MET A 1 9.34 -8.71 15.78
N LYS A 2 9.50 -10.05 15.74
CA LYS A 2 10.39 -10.74 14.79
C LYS A 2 9.70 -10.70 13.42
N SER A 3 10.19 -9.88 12.50
CA SER A 3 9.77 -9.96 11.10
C SER A 3 10.26 -11.31 10.56
N SER A 4 9.33 -12.26 10.45
CA SER A 4 9.58 -13.47 9.69
C SER A 4 9.84 -13.02 8.25
N VAL A 5 11.10 -13.06 7.84
CA VAL A 5 11.47 -12.97 6.44
C VAL A 5 10.88 -14.20 5.78
N HIS A 6 9.61 -14.10 5.37
CA HIS A 6 9.00 -15.06 4.47
C HIS A 6 9.74 -14.95 3.15
N PHE A 7 10.85 -15.69 3.04
CA PHE A 7 11.40 -16.05 1.76
C PHE A 7 10.24 -16.69 0.99
N PRO A 8 9.81 -16.09 -0.14
CA PRO A 8 8.69 -16.63 -0.87
C PRO A 8 9.11 -18.01 -1.35
N ARG A 9 8.61 -19.07 -0.69
CA ARG A 9 8.84 -20.49 -1.04
C ARG A 9 8.62 -20.74 -2.54
N ARG A 10 7.82 -19.90 -3.20
CA ARG A 10 7.61 -19.90 -4.66
C ARG A 10 8.89 -19.70 -5.50
N ARG A 11 9.92 -19.00 -5.03
CA ARG A 11 11.14 -18.75 -5.84
C ARG A 11 12.05 -19.99 -6.00
N VAL A 12 11.95 -20.98 -5.12
CA VAL A 12 12.82 -22.18 -5.16
C VAL A 12 12.31 -23.20 -6.17
N TRP A 13 10.99 -23.29 -6.38
CA TRP A 13 10.38 -24.29 -7.27
C TRP A 13 10.29 -23.86 -8.73
N GLN A 14 10.39 -22.55 -9.01
CA GLN A 14 10.37 -22.01 -10.37
C GLN A 14 11.43 -22.61 -11.32
N PRO A 15 12.72 -22.71 -10.98
CA PRO A 15 13.72 -23.30 -11.88
C PRO A 15 13.46 -24.78 -12.15
N LEU A 16 12.98 -25.55 -11.16
CA LEU A 16 12.65 -26.96 -11.34
C LEU A 16 11.48 -27.12 -12.33
N LEU A 17 10.45 -26.28 -12.21
CA LEU A 17 9.31 -26.31 -13.11
C LEU A 17 9.70 -25.96 -14.55
N TRP A 18 10.52 -24.92 -14.73
CA TRP A 18 11.07 -24.58 -16.05
C TRP A 18 11.91 -25.72 -16.64
N PHE A 19 12.75 -26.34 -15.83
CA PHE A 19 13.58 -27.47 -16.26
C PHE A 19 12.74 -28.65 -16.73
N VAL A 20 11.73 -29.06 -15.95
CA VAL A 20 10.84 -30.18 -16.31
C VAL A 20 10.05 -29.86 -17.59
N MET A 21 9.55 -28.62 -17.71
CA MET A 21 8.80 -28.21 -18.90
C MET A 21 9.68 -28.20 -20.16
N LEU A 22 10.90 -27.67 -20.08
CA LEU A 22 11.85 -27.65 -21.19
C LEU A 22 12.33 -29.06 -21.56
N LEU A 23 12.52 -29.92 -20.56
CA LEU A 23 12.87 -31.33 -20.77
C LEU A 23 11.76 -32.07 -21.52
N ALA A 24 10.50 -31.89 -21.10
CA ALA A 24 9.35 -32.48 -21.77
C ALA A 24 9.18 -31.95 -23.21
N LEU A 25 9.32 -30.64 -23.41
CA LEU A 25 9.23 -30.03 -24.74
C LEU A 25 10.35 -30.50 -25.67
N GLY A 26 11.58 -30.58 -25.15
CA GLY A 26 12.74 -31.09 -25.88
C GLY A 26 12.56 -32.55 -26.27
N PHE A 27 12.01 -33.37 -25.38
CA PHE A 27 11.74 -34.80 -25.64
C PHE A 27 10.72 -34.96 -26.77
N VAL A 28 9.61 -34.23 -26.70
CA VAL A 28 8.57 -34.23 -27.74
C VAL A 28 9.14 -33.75 -29.07
N SER A 29 9.86 -32.62 -29.07
CA SER A 29 10.46 -32.05 -30.28
C SER A 29 11.47 -33.00 -30.94
N GLN A 30 12.34 -33.62 -30.15
CA GLN A 30 13.33 -34.59 -30.67
C GLN A 30 12.63 -35.82 -31.25
N HIS A 31 11.63 -36.36 -30.55
CA HIS A 31 10.92 -37.56 -31.00
C HIS A 31 10.12 -37.34 -32.28
N PHE A 32 9.42 -36.20 -32.41
CA PHE A 32 8.70 -35.87 -33.63
C PHE A 32 9.65 -35.47 -34.77
N GLY A 33 10.69 -34.68 -34.49
CA GLY A 33 11.67 -34.24 -35.48
C GLY A 33 12.41 -35.39 -36.13
N ASN A 34 12.98 -36.30 -35.33
CA ASN A 34 13.71 -37.47 -35.85
C ASN A 34 12.80 -38.35 -36.72
N ARG A 35 11.53 -38.53 -36.33
CA ARG A 35 10.57 -39.31 -37.13
C ARG A 35 10.25 -38.67 -38.46
N GLN A 36 9.99 -37.36 -38.49
CA GLN A 36 9.68 -36.67 -39.74
C GLN A 36 10.88 -36.73 -40.68
N GLN A 37 12.09 -36.55 -40.15
CA GLN A 37 13.32 -36.66 -40.93
C GLN A 37 13.51 -38.07 -41.50
N ILE A 38 13.34 -39.12 -40.69
CA ILE A 38 13.45 -40.52 -41.15
C ILE A 38 12.37 -40.85 -42.16
N ALA A 39 11.11 -40.49 -41.89
CA ALA A 39 10.01 -40.72 -42.83
C ALA A 39 10.25 -40.02 -44.17
N HIS A 40 10.77 -38.79 -44.14
CA HIS A 40 11.09 -38.04 -45.36
C HIS A 40 12.30 -38.61 -46.11
N SER A 41 13.31 -39.12 -45.40
CA SER A 41 14.45 -39.81 -46.04
C SER A 41 14.04 -41.15 -46.63
N LEU A 42 13.25 -41.94 -45.93
CA LEU A 42 12.68 -43.20 -46.44
C LEU A 42 11.80 -42.95 -47.66
N ALA A 43 10.91 -41.95 -47.62
CA ALA A 43 10.02 -41.64 -48.74
C ALA A 43 10.79 -41.23 -50.01
N ARG A 44 11.99 -40.65 -49.85
CA ARG A 44 12.87 -40.29 -50.98
C ARG A 44 13.67 -41.46 -51.51
N TRP A 45 14.21 -42.31 -50.64
CA TRP A 45 15.09 -43.41 -51.05
C TRP A 45 14.35 -44.67 -51.50
N LEU A 46 13.26 -45.02 -50.81
CA LEU A 46 12.59 -46.31 -50.99
C LEU A 46 12.07 -46.58 -52.40
N PRO A 47 11.45 -45.64 -53.13
CA PRO A 47 10.89 -45.91 -54.45
C PRO A 47 11.96 -46.40 -55.45
N ASP A 48 13.13 -45.78 -55.43
CA ASP A 48 14.22 -46.14 -56.34
C ASP A 48 14.79 -47.52 -55.99
N GLU A 49 15.06 -47.81 -54.72
CA GLU A 49 15.59 -49.12 -54.31
C GLU A 49 14.57 -50.25 -54.54
N ALA A 50 13.28 -49.99 -54.26
CA ALA A 50 12.20 -50.93 -54.48
C ALA A 50 12.10 -51.33 -55.96
N ALA A 51 12.13 -50.34 -56.87
CA ALA A 51 12.07 -50.59 -58.31
C ALA A 51 13.28 -51.38 -58.84
N HIS A 52 14.48 -51.13 -58.31
CA HIS A 52 15.68 -51.90 -58.68
C HIS A 52 15.62 -53.34 -58.18
N ALA A 53 15.17 -53.53 -56.94
CA ALA A 53 15.12 -54.86 -56.34
C ALA A 53 13.98 -55.71 -56.90
N LEU A 54 12.82 -55.13 -57.25
CA LEU A 54 11.69 -55.89 -57.82
C LEU A 54 11.96 -56.36 -59.28
N LYS A 55 12.75 -55.62 -60.06
CA LYS A 55 13.16 -56.03 -61.42
C LYS A 55 14.08 -57.24 -61.48
N GLY A 56 14.80 -57.53 -60.40
CA GLY A 56 15.87 -58.54 -60.38
C GLY A 56 15.50 -59.95 -59.90
N VAL A 57 14.28 -60.18 -59.40
CA VAL A 57 13.97 -61.36 -58.56
C VAL A 57 13.10 -62.42 -59.25
N TYR A 58 12.93 -62.34 -60.57
CA TYR A 58 12.28 -63.40 -61.36
C TYR A 58 13.23 -64.57 -61.61
N GLY A 59 13.53 -65.38 -60.58
CA GLY A 59 14.32 -66.60 -60.75
C GLY A 59 14.83 -67.22 -59.44
N HIS A 60 14.04 -68.13 -58.85
CA HIS A 60 14.38 -69.06 -57.76
C HIS A 60 14.55 -68.47 -56.33
N GLY A 61 13.45 -68.45 -55.57
CA GLY A 61 13.41 -68.16 -54.12
C GLY A 61 12.13 -67.40 -53.75
N ASP A 62 11.83 -67.24 -52.45
CA ASP A 62 10.80 -66.29 -51.99
C ASP A 62 11.32 -64.86 -52.19
N PRO A 63 10.83 -64.11 -53.21
CA PRO A 63 11.38 -62.81 -53.59
C PRO A 63 11.28 -61.78 -52.47
N MET A 64 10.22 -61.89 -51.67
CA MET A 64 9.86 -60.92 -50.66
C MET A 64 10.79 -61.03 -49.46
N LEU A 65 11.14 -62.26 -49.05
CA LEU A 65 12.07 -62.46 -47.95
C LEU A 65 13.46 -61.88 -48.28
N GLN A 66 13.94 -62.10 -49.50
CA GLN A 66 15.22 -61.54 -49.95
C GLN A 66 15.19 -60.01 -50.05
N PHE A 67 14.09 -59.44 -50.54
CA PHE A 67 13.89 -58.00 -50.55
C PHE A 67 13.90 -57.42 -49.14
N VAL A 68 13.13 -57.97 -48.20
CA VAL A 68 13.08 -57.52 -46.80
C VAL A 68 14.46 -57.58 -46.16
N GLN A 69 15.21 -58.66 -46.33
CA GLN A 69 16.55 -58.81 -45.77
C GLN A 69 17.54 -57.81 -46.38
N ARG A 70 17.49 -57.60 -47.70
CA ARG A 70 18.35 -56.64 -48.39
C ARG A 70 18.02 -55.21 -48.00
N THR A 71 16.74 -54.82 -48.02
CA THR A 71 16.30 -53.50 -47.59
C THR A 71 16.65 -53.25 -46.13
N ASN A 72 16.45 -54.21 -45.22
CA ASN A 72 16.88 -54.05 -43.82
C ASN A 72 18.39 -53.87 -43.69
N ARG A 73 19.20 -54.59 -44.48
CA ARG A 73 20.64 -54.40 -44.51
C ARG A 73 21.03 -53.02 -45.05
N ASP A 74 20.41 -52.57 -46.13
CA ASP A 74 20.76 -51.31 -46.79
C ASP A 74 20.26 -50.10 -45.97
N LEU A 75 19.14 -50.24 -45.26
CA LEU A 75 18.64 -49.29 -44.27
C LEU A 75 19.66 -49.03 -43.15
N LEU A 76 20.33 -50.09 -42.66
CA LEU A 76 21.38 -49.95 -41.65
C LEU A 76 22.59 -49.13 -42.13
N TYR A 77 22.87 -49.14 -43.43
CA TYR A 77 23.98 -48.38 -44.01
C TYR A 77 23.60 -46.95 -44.38
N GLN A 78 22.44 -46.75 -45.00
CA GLN A 78 22.06 -45.43 -45.54
C GLN A 78 21.42 -44.50 -44.51
N LEU A 79 20.66 -45.04 -43.56
CA LEU A 79 19.98 -44.27 -42.52
C LEU A 79 20.71 -44.40 -41.19
N ARG A 80 22.04 -44.56 -41.24
CA ARG A 80 22.90 -44.66 -40.06
C ARG A 80 22.94 -43.34 -39.29
N ASP A 81 21.90 -43.10 -38.52
CA ASP A 81 21.94 -42.29 -37.32
C ASP A 81 22.22 -43.26 -36.18
N ASP A 82 23.28 -43.01 -35.40
CA ASP A 82 23.73 -43.89 -34.30
C ASP A 82 22.66 -44.10 -33.21
N HIS A 83 21.52 -43.42 -33.33
CA HIS A 83 20.45 -43.41 -32.36
C HIS A 83 19.07 -43.80 -32.92
N CYS A 84 18.93 -44.15 -34.19
CA CYS A 84 17.64 -44.58 -34.73
C CYS A 84 17.76 -45.89 -35.52
N GLU A 85 17.02 -46.90 -35.07
CA GLU A 85 16.86 -48.16 -35.76
C GLU A 85 15.58 -48.14 -36.60
N VAL A 86 15.73 -48.44 -37.90
CA VAL A 86 14.61 -48.56 -38.84
C VAL A 86 14.54 -50.00 -39.31
N GLN A 87 13.38 -50.61 -39.16
CA GLN A 87 13.14 -51.99 -39.61
C GLN A 87 11.89 -52.04 -40.49
N LEU A 88 12.03 -52.65 -41.67
CA LEU A 88 10.91 -53.00 -42.54
C LEU A 88 10.18 -54.19 -41.93
N GLN A 89 8.94 -53.97 -41.53
CA GLN A 89 8.13 -54.99 -40.88
C GLN A 89 7.29 -55.77 -41.87
N GLN A 90 6.79 -55.08 -42.89
CA GLN A 90 5.83 -55.65 -43.82
C GLN A 90 5.87 -54.96 -45.16
N LEU A 91 5.80 -55.77 -46.21
CA LEU A 91 5.40 -55.37 -47.54
C LEU A 91 4.04 -55.98 -47.83
N TYR A 92 3.12 -55.20 -48.40
CA TYR A 92 1.82 -55.66 -48.89
C TYR A 92 0.87 -56.24 -47.84
N GLY A 93 -0.05 -55.41 -47.35
CA GLY A 93 -1.42 -55.79 -46.95
C GLY A 93 -1.66 -56.90 -45.91
N GLY A 94 -0.64 -57.59 -45.41
CA GLY A 94 -0.81 -58.60 -44.37
C GLY A 94 -1.04 -57.96 -43.00
N GLU A 95 -1.29 -58.79 -41.99
CA GLU A 95 -1.43 -58.30 -40.62
C GLU A 95 -0.05 -58.00 -40.00
N PRO A 96 0.13 -56.85 -39.34
CA PRO A 96 1.42 -56.44 -38.77
C PRO A 96 1.74 -57.24 -37.50
N GLY A 97 2.76 -58.11 -37.58
CA GLY A 97 3.17 -59.01 -36.49
C GLY A 97 4.04 -58.41 -35.37
N SER A 98 4.19 -57.09 -35.28
CA SER A 98 5.07 -56.45 -34.27
C SER A 98 4.34 -55.49 -33.33
N TRP A 99 4.94 -55.22 -32.17
CA TRP A 99 4.42 -54.37 -31.10
C TRP A 99 5.16 -53.03 -31.03
N TRP A 100 5.82 -52.62 -32.12
CA TRP A 100 6.59 -51.37 -32.13
C TRP A 100 5.66 -50.16 -32.11
N PRO A 101 5.91 -49.17 -31.24
CA PRO A 101 4.97 -48.10 -30.94
C PRO A 101 4.77 -47.13 -32.11
N PHE A 102 5.69 -47.07 -33.06
CA PHE A 102 5.63 -46.15 -34.19
C PHE A 102 5.81 -46.88 -35.51
N ARG A 103 4.84 -46.67 -36.39
CA ARG A 103 4.79 -47.27 -37.71
C ARG A 103 4.59 -46.16 -38.73
N THR A 104 5.43 -46.10 -39.75
CA THR A 104 5.23 -45.21 -40.89
C THR A 104 4.92 -46.05 -42.11
N LEU A 105 3.85 -45.68 -42.82
CA LEU A 105 3.42 -46.37 -44.03
C LEU A 105 3.88 -45.53 -45.21
N ILE A 106 4.70 -46.12 -46.07
CA ILE A 106 5.28 -45.44 -47.22
C ILE A 106 4.67 -46.07 -48.47
N PRO A 107 3.78 -45.36 -49.17
CA PRO A 107 3.28 -45.81 -50.45
C PRO A 107 4.26 -45.46 -51.57
N TRP A 108 4.42 -46.34 -52.55
CA TRP A 108 5.02 -46.02 -53.85
C TRP A 108 4.17 -46.62 -54.97
N ARG A 109 4.40 -46.18 -56.22
CA ARG A 109 3.69 -46.68 -57.39
C ARG A 109 4.67 -47.28 -58.38
N GLU A 110 4.34 -48.45 -58.88
CA GLU A 110 5.11 -49.16 -59.91
C GLU A 110 4.11 -49.80 -60.88
N ASP A 111 4.28 -49.57 -62.18
CA ASP A 111 3.44 -50.13 -63.26
C ASP A 111 1.91 -50.02 -63.06
N GLY A 112 1.46 -48.92 -62.45
CA GLY A 112 0.04 -48.64 -62.18
C GLY A 112 -0.51 -49.27 -60.90
N ALA A 113 0.26 -50.13 -60.22
CA ALA A 113 -0.07 -50.65 -58.90
C ALA A 113 0.47 -49.73 -57.79
N THR A 114 -0.29 -49.57 -56.69
CA THR A 114 0.19 -48.88 -55.49
C THR A 114 0.67 -49.93 -54.49
N HIS A 115 1.92 -49.80 -54.10
CA HIS A 115 2.59 -50.68 -53.15
C HIS A 115 2.79 -49.93 -51.84
N GLN A 116 2.80 -50.65 -50.72
CA GLN A 116 2.93 -50.06 -49.39
C GLN A 116 3.89 -50.90 -48.54
N ALA A 117 4.76 -50.20 -47.83
CA ALA A 117 5.71 -50.77 -46.89
C ALA A 117 5.52 -50.13 -45.53
N LEU A 118 5.47 -50.98 -44.50
CA LEU A 118 5.35 -50.57 -43.11
C LEU A 118 6.71 -50.64 -42.45
N PHE A 119 7.23 -49.49 -42.03
CA PHE A 119 8.48 -49.39 -41.30
C PHE A 119 8.19 -49.10 -39.83
N SER A 120 8.88 -49.81 -38.95
CA SER A 120 9.00 -49.40 -37.55
C SER A 120 10.27 -48.60 -37.35
N VAL A 121 10.14 -47.50 -36.62
CA VAL A 121 11.27 -46.64 -36.27
C VAL A 121 11.39 -46.57 -34.76
N ARG A 122 12.56 -46.93 -34.23
CA ARG A 122 12.90 -46.77 -32.82
C ARG A 122 14.09 -45.85 -32.71
N CYS A 123 13.85 -44.67 -32.18
CA CYS A 123 14.91 -43.73 -31.85
C CYS A 123 15.20 -43.78 -30.34
N GLU A 124 16.47 -43.96 -30.00
CA GLU A 124 16.99 -43.72 -28.66
C GLU A 124 17.05 -42.23 -28.39
N THR A 125 16.55 -41.83 -27.22
CA THR A 125 16.60 -40.43 -26.82
C THR A 125 18.03 -40.08 -26.40
N ARG A 126 18.59 -39.00 -26.96
CA ARG A 126 19.90 -38.47 -26.57
C ARG A 126 19.80 -37.73 -25.23
N TRP A 127 19.54 -38.46 -24.15
CA TRP A 127 19.28 -37.93 -22.81
C TRP A 127 20.33 -36.93 -22.34
N ALA A 128 21.62 -37.20 -22.57
CA ALA A 128 22.69 -36.30 -22.19
C ALA A 128 22.53 -34.91 -22.83
N SER A 129 22.30 -34.86 -24.15
CA SER A 129 22.11 -33.59 -24.87
C SER A 129 20.87 -32.85 -24.38
N LEU A 130 19.77 -33.57 -24.17
CA LEU A 130 18.50 -33.02 -23.75
C LEU A 130 18.59 -32.42 -22.34
N LEU A 131 19.24 -33.13 -21.41
CA LEU A 131 19.50 -32.64 -20.06
C LEU A 131 20.40 -31.40 -20.06
N ILE A 132 21.49 -31.41 -20.83
CA ILE A 132 22.43 -30.28 -20.92
C ILE A 132 21.71 -29.03 -21.45
N TRP A 133 20.98 -29.14 -22.57
CA TRP A 133 20.27 -28.00 -23.13
C TRP A 133 19.16 -27.49 -22.20
N SER A 134 18.39 -28.40 -21.60
CA SER A 134 17.34 -28.02 -20.63
C SER A 134 17.92 -27.29 -19.42
N MET A 135 19.08 -27.73 -18.92
CA MET A 135 19.78 -27.07 -17.82
C MET A 135 20.30 -25.69 -18.22
N LEU A 136 20.92 -25.57 -19.40
CA LEU A 136 21.41 -24.28 -19.92
C LEU A 136 20.29 -23.27 -20.10
N PHE A 137 19.18 -23.65 -20.74
CA PHE A 137 18.04 -22.76 -20.91
C PHE A 137 17.37 -22.40 -19.59
N THR A 138 17.26 -23.35 -18.66
CA THR A 138 16.74 -23.06 -17.31
C THR A 138 17.64 -22.05 -16.58
N ALA A 139 18.96 -22.23 -16.66
CA ALA A 139 19.92 -21.30 -16.08
C ALA A 139 19.81 -19.91 -16.71
N LEU A 140 19.67 -19.84 -18.03
CA LEU A 140 19.48 -18.58 -18.76
C LEU A 140 18.20 -17.86 -18.36
N ILE A 141 17.05 -18.54 -18.38
CA ILE A 141 15.74 -17.97 -17.99
C ILE A 141 15.78 -17.50 -16.53
N THR A 142 16.37 -18.31 -15.64
CA THR A 142 16.51 -17.96 -14.23
C THR A 142 17.45 -16.77 -14.03
N GLY A 143 18.55 -16.72 -14.79
CA GLY A 143 19.50 -15.60 -14.79
C GLY A 143 18.83 -14.30 -15.27
N MET A 144 18.14 -14.33 -16.41
CA MET A 144 17.38 -13.20 -16.92
C MET A 144 16.30 -12.74 -15.92
N GLY A 145 15.58 -13.69 -15.31
CA GLY A 145 14.59 -13.39 -14.28
C GLY A 145 15.15 -12.72 -13.02
N ARG A 146 16.44 -12.92 -12.71
CA ARG A 146 17.14 -12.23 -11.61
C ARG A 146 17.67 -10.86 -12.01
N LEU A 147 18.00 -10.66 -13.28
CA LEU A 147 18.45 -9.37 -13.81
C LEU A 147 17.27 -8.41 -14.02
N LEU A 148 16.05 -8.94 -14.21
CA LEU A 148 14.85 -8.13 -14.30
C LEU A 148 14.51 -7.51 -12.93
N PRO A 149 14.20 -6.20 -12.87
CA PRO A 149 13.79 -5.57 -11.64
C PRO A 149 12.52 -6.27 -11.10
N ALA A 150 12.44 -6.41 -9.78
CA ALA A 150 11.26 -7.00 -9.15
C ALA A 150 9.99 -6.25 -9.62
N PRO A 151 8.90 -6.97 -9.91
CA PRO A 151 7.66 -6.32 -10.31
C PRO A 151 7.23 -5.34 -9.22
N LEU A 152 6.73 -4.18 -9.64
CA LEU A 152 6.27 -3.14 -8.74
C LEU A 152 5.12 -3.70 -7.89
N SER A 153 5.10 -3.36 -6.61
CA SER A 153 3.96 -3.70 -5.75
C SER A 153 2.70 -3.03 -6.28
N VAL A 154 1.54 -3.66 -6.04
CA VAL A 154 0.23 -3.13 -6.46
C VAL A 154 0.03 -1.70 -5.94
N SER A 155 0.39 -1.44 -4.68
CA SER A 155 0.33 -0.10 -4.09
C SER A 155 1.21 0.91 -4.82
N ARG A 156 2.41 0.52 -5.27
CA ARG A 156 3.29 1.40 -6.05
C ARG A 156 2.68 1.75 -7.39
N VAL A 157 2.14 0.74 -8.09
CA VAL A 157 1.49 0.94 -9.38
C VAL A 157 0.30 1.88 -9.25
N ASN A 158 -0.50 1.74 -8.18
CA ASN A 158 -1.64 2.61 -7.92
C ASN A 158 -1.20 4.06 -7.67
N TRP A 159 -0.20 4.29 -6.82
CA TRP A 159 0.34 5.64 -6.58
C TRP A 159 0.95 6.26 -7.84
N LEU A 160 1.72 5.48 -8.60
CA LEU A 160 2.30 5.93 -9.86
C LEU A 160 1.21 6.35 -10.86
N ARG A 161 0.13 5.56 -10.98
CA ARG A 161 -1.01 5.90 -11.83
C ARG A 161 -1.69 7.19 -11.37
N ARG A 162 -1.94 7.35 -10.08
CA ARG A 162 -2.55 8.57 -9.50
C ARG A 162 -1.71 9.80 -9.79
N LEU A 163 -0.39 9.73 -9.59
CA LEU A 163 0.52 10.85 -9.85
C LEU A 163 0.58 11.22 -11.33
N LEU A 164 0.60 10.24 -12.23
CA LEU A 164 0.54 10.48 -13.67
C LEU A 164 -0.79 11.08 -14.11
N GLN A 165 -1.91 10.66 -13.51
CA GLN A 165 -3.24 11.23 -13.77
C GLN A 165 -3.32 12.70 -13.32
N ASP A 166 -2.60 13.05 -12.25
CA ASP A 166 -2.49 14.42 -11.74
C ASP A 166 -1.50 15.30 -12.56
N GLY A 167 -0.88 14.73 -13.60
CA GLY A 167 -0.02 15.44 -14.54
C GLY A 167 1.47 15.48 -14.18
N ASP A 168 1.93 14.65 -13.23
CA ASP A 168 3.37 14.52 -12.95
C ASP A 168 4.11 13.91 -14.15
N HIS A 169 5.34 14.37 -14.38
CA HIS A 169 6.24 13.73 -15.34
C HIS A 169 6.67 12.34 -14.82
N TRP A 170 6.83 11.35 -15.71
CA TRP A 170 7.12 9.96 -15.34
C TRP A 170 8.25 9.79 -14.32
N GLN A 171 9.35 10.53 -14.48
CA GLN A 171 10.50 10.47 -13.56
C GLN A 171 10.15 10.98 -12.15
N GLN A 172 9.37 12.04 -12.05
CA GLN A 172 8.91 12.61 -10.78
C GLN A 172 7.90 11.68 -10.11
N ALA A 173 6.91 11.20 -10.88
CA ALA A 173 5.92 10.24 -10.40
C ALA A 173 6.58 8.94 -9.89
N TRP A 174 7.61 8.45 -10.57
CA TRP A 174 8.38 7.28 -10.14
C TRP A 174 9.10 7.49 -8.81
N SER A 175 9.76 8.63 -8.64
CA SER A 175 10.45 9.01 -7.40
C SER A 175 9.47 9.21 -6.25
N ASN A 176 8.42 10.00 -6.48
CA ASN A 176 7.37 10.30 -5.51
C ASN A 176 6.63 9.03 -5.07
N SER A 177 6.30 8.11 -5.99
CA SER A 177 5.67 6.84 -5.61
C SER A 177 6.54 5.97 -4.69
N ARG A 178 7.86 6.03 -4.85
CA ARG A 178 8.80 5.31 -3.95
C ARG A 178 8.82 5.96 -2.58
N TRP A 179 8.85 7.28 -2.52
CA TRP A 179 8.87 8.05 -1.29
C TRP A 179 7.59 7.83 -0.46
N VAL A 180 6.41 7.94 -1.09
CA VAL A 180 5.12 7.69 -0.42
C VAL A 180 5.02 6.28 0.17
N LEU A 181 5.59 5.27 -0.48
CA LEU A 181 5.59 3.90 0.05
C LEU A 181 6.49 3.68 1.26
N GLN A 182 7.40 4.60 1.54
CA GLN A 182 8.22 4.55 2.76
C GLN A 182 7.45 5.05 3.98
N TRP A 183 6.35 5.77 3.78
CA TRP A 183 5.54 6.30 4.86
C TRP A 183 4.70 5.23 5.56
N PRO A 184 4.45 5.37 6.87
CA PRO A 184 3.44 4.59 7.58
C PRO A 184 2.07 4.60 6.91
N PRO A 185 1.26 3.53 7.10
CA PRO A 185 -0.07 3.43 6.50
C PRO A 185 -1.00 4.62 6.81
N ALA A 186 -0.94 5.18 8.02
CA ALA A 186 -1.74 6.34 8.43
C ALA A 186 -1.44 7.58 7.57
N GLN A 187 -0.16 7.86 7.31
CA GLN A 187 0.28 8.95 6.44
C GLN A 187 -0.14 8.74 4.97
N GLN A 188 -0.04 7.51 4.47
CA GLN A 188 -0.53 7.17 3.11
C GLN A 188 -2.05 7.33 2.98
N GLN A 189 -2.80 6.96 4.03
CA GLN A 189 -4.25 7.18 4.08
C GLN A 189 -4.58 8.68 4.13
N MET A 190 -3.85 9.46 4.92
CA MET A 190 -4.01 10.91 4.96
C MET A 190 -3.76 11.53 3.57
N LEU A 191 -2.66 11.18 2.89
CA LEU A 191 -2.41 11.65 1.52
C LEU A 191 -3.55 11.29 0.56
N SER A 192 -4.11 10.09 0.68
CA SER A 192 -5.27 9.68 -0.13
C SER A 192 -6.49 10.56 0.16
N ARG A 193 -6.75 10.92 1.42
CA ARG A 193 -7.82 11.86 1.80
C ARG A 193 -7.57 13.27 1.27
N LEU A 194 -6.32 13.76 1.28
CA LEU A 194 -5.97 15.06 0.71
C LEU A 194 -6.38 15.14 -0.77
N SER A 195 -6.11 14.10 -1.55
CA SER A 195 -6.47 14.09 -2.97
C SER A 195 -7.95 13.79 -3.22
N GLU A 196 -8.57 12.89 -2.45
CA GLU A 196 -9.92 12.40 -2.72
C GLU A 196 -11.02 13.28 -2.10
N VAL A 197 -10.84 13.73 -0.86
CA VAL A 197 -11.83 14.52 -0.11
C VAL A 197 -11.62 16.01 -0.33
N TRP A 198 -10.37 16.47 -0.18
CA TRP A 198 -10.02 17.88 -0.30
C TRP A 198 -9.67 18.29 -1.73
N GLN A 199 -9.63 17.33 -2.66
CA GLN A 199 -9.33 17.55 -4.08
C GLN A 199 -8.01 18.30 -4.31
N LEU A 200 -7.04 18.11 -3.41
CA LEU A 200 -5.74 18.76 -3.50
C LEU A 200 -4.89 18.03 -4.55
N PRO A 201 -4.33 18.74 -5.54
CA PRO A 201 -3.48 18.12 -6.54
C PRO A 201 -2.21 17.59 -5.86
N LEU A 202 -1.94 16.31 -6.07
CA LEU A 202 -0.78 15.60 -5.51
C LEU A 202 0.54 16.26 -5.93
N ARG A 203 0.60 16.82 -7.14
CA ARG A 203 1.77 17.50 -7.69
C ARG A 203 2.26 18.67 -6.84
N SER A 204 1.36 19.49 -6.30
CA SER A 204 1.72 20.59 -5.39
C SER A 204 1.71 20.18 -3.92
N THR A 205 0.88 19.19 -3.57
CA THR A 205 0.74 18.70 -2.20
C THR A 205 2.02 17.99 -1.73
N LEU A 206 2.60 17.10 -2.54
CA LEU A 206 3.77 16.33 -2.11
C LEU A 206 5.00 17.18 -1.78
N PRO A 207 5.38 18.20 -2.56
CA PRO A 207 6.43 19.13 -2.17
C PRO A 207 6.15 19.84 -0.84
N ALA A 208 4.93 20.34 -0.63
CA ALA A 208 4.56 21.02 0.61
C ALA A 208 4.63 20.08 1.83
N LEU A 209 4.16 18.83 1.68
CA LEU A 209 4.29 17.81 2.71
C LEU A 209 5.75 17.49 3.02
N ARG A 210 6.61 17.42 2.00
CA ARG A 210 8.05 17.17 2.18
C ARG A 210 8.72 18.31 2.94
N GLU A 211 8.43 19.55 2.56
CA GLU A 211 8.97 20.74 3.23
C GLU A 211 8.52 20.83 4.69
N ALA A 212 7.29 20.41 4.98
CA ALA A 212 6.76 20.33 6.33
C ALA A 212 7.33 19.17 7.16
N GLY A 213 8.11 18.26 6.56
CA GLY A 213 8.65 17.07 7.22
C GLY A 213 7.57 16.05 7.59
N PHE A 214 6.55 15.90 6.73
CA PHE A 214 5.37 15.06 6.96
C PHE A 214 5.70 13.60 7.29
N GLU A 215 6.83 13.07 6.82
CA GLU A 215 7.30 11.72 7.16
C GLU A 215 7.52 11.50 8.67
N HIS A 216 7.73 12.57 9.44
CA HIS A 216 7.91 12.54 10.90
C HIS A 216 6.63 12.85 11.68
N PHE A 217 5.48 12.99 11.01
CA PHE A 217 4.21 13.24 11.69
C PHE A 217 3.75 11.96 12.39
N ASP A 218 3.46 12.09 13.68
CA ASP A 218 2.79 11.07 14.48
C ASP A 218 1.26 11.19 14.33
N ASP A 219 0.53 10.30 14.99
CA ASP A 219 -0.92 10.26 14.91
C ASP A 219 -1.57 11.56 15.41
N CYS A 220 -1.00 12.21 16.44
CA CYS A 220 -1.47 13.49 16.97
C CYS A 220 -1.37 14.61 15.93
N ARG A 221 -0.21 14.77 15.29
CA ARG A 221 -0.04 15.78 14.23
C ARG A 221 -0.92 15.50 13.01
N LEU A 222 -1.16 14.24 12.68
CA LEU A 222 -2.11 13.87 11.62
C LEU A 222 -3.55 14.27 11.96
N GLN A 223 -3.97 14.13 13.22
CA GLN A 223 -5.28 14.63 13.66
C GLN A 223 -5.36 16.15 13.58
N TRP A 224 -4.33 16.88 14.02
CA TRP A 224 -4.27 18.34 13.89
C TRP A 224 -4.25 18.81 12.44
N LEU A 225 -3.59 18.08 11.54
CA LEU A 225 -3.65 18.38 10.10
C LEU A 225 -5.08 18.26 9.58
N GLN A 226 -5.84 17.25 10.03
CA GLN A 226 -7.24 17.09 9.63
C GLN A 226 -8.10 18.25 10.13
N VAL A 227 -7.94 18.67 11.39
CA VAL A 227 -8.63 19.84 11.95
C VAL A 227 -8.24 21.10 11.18
N GLY A 228 -6.95 21.29 10.90
CA GLY A 228 -6.45 22.43 10.15
C GLY A 228 -7.06 22.53 8.74
N LEU A 229 -7.22 21.40 8.03
CA LEU A 229 -7.88 21.39 6.73
C LEU A 229 -9.36 21.77 6.82
N GLN A 230 -10.05 21.30 7.86
CA GLN A 230 -11.45 21.66 8.10
C GLN A 230 -11.61 23.15 8.42
N HIS A 231 -10.78 23.65 9.32
CA HIS A 231 -10.82 25.04 9.78
C HIS A 231 -10.42 26.02 8.66
N SER A 232 -9.33 25.73 7.94
CA SER A 232 -8.81 26.57 6.86
C SER A 232 -9.44 26.26 5.50
N ARG A 233 -10.57 25.54 5.45
CA ARG A 233 -11.35 25.25 4.23
C ARG A 233 -10.52 24.63 3.11
N GLY A 234 -9.61 23.72 3.45
CA GLY A 234 -8.75 23.01 2.51
C GLY A 234 -7.43 23.70 2.18
N ASP A 235 -7.10 24.85 2.79
CA ASP A 235 -5.76 25.43 2.65
C ASP A 235 -4.70 24.55 3.34
N LEU A 236 -3.95 23.82 2.52
CA LEU A 236 -2.92 22.89 2.98
C LEU A 236 -1.81 23.59 3.77
N TYR A 237 -1.39 24.80 3.38
CA TYR A 237 -0.28 25.46 4.04
C TYR A 237 -0.66 25.89 5.44
N GLN A 238 -1.84 26.48 5.62
CA GLN A 238 -2.36 26.80 6.96
C GLN A 238 -2.57 25.54 7.79
N ALA A 239 -3.12 24.48 7.20
CA ALA A 239 -3.33 23.22 7.91
C ALA A 239 -2.01 22.58 8.38
N LEU A 240 -0.94 22.67 7.58
CA LEU A 240 0.39 22.22 7.97
C LEU A 240 1.01 23.09 9.05
N GLN A 241 0.74 24.41 9.06
CA GLN A 241 1.17 25.27 10.17
C GLN A 241 0.46 24.89 11.47
N ILE A 242 -0.85 24.63 11.41
CA ILE A 242 -1.63 24.15 12.57
C ILE A 242 -1.06 22.82 13.07
N ALA A 243 -0.83 21.84 12.19
CA ALA A 243 -0.27 20.54 12.57
C ALA A 243 1.13 20.60 13.19
N ARG A 244 1.89 21.67 12.90
CA ARG A 244 3.25 21.87 13.39
C ARG A 244 3.35 22.86 14.56
N ALA A 245 2.28 23.58 14.86
CA ALA A 245 2.25 24.56 15.91
C ALA A 245 2.56 23.90 17.26
N GLU A 246 3.08 24.69 18.19
CA GLU A 246 3.28 24.21 19.55
C GLU A 246 1.93 24.04 20.24
N ASP A 247 1.84 22.99 21.06
CA ASP A 247 0.68 22.74 21.88
C ASP A 247 0.62 23.78 23.02
N GLY A 248 -0.41 24.62 22.97
CA GLY A 248 -0.66 25.66 23.94
C GLY A 248 -2.12 26.09 23.96
N LEU A 249 -2.55 26.58 25.13
CA LEU A 249 -3.81 27.29 25.35
C LEU A 249 -3.50 28.76 25.55
N LEU A 250 -3.74 29.56 24.50
CA LEU A 250 -3.52 30.99 24.51
C LEU A 250 -4.86 31.73 24.56
N PHE A 251 -4.99 32.66 25.49
CA PHE A 251 -6.16 33.52 25.62
C PHE A 251 -5.91 34.85 24.89
N ASN A 252 -6.86 35.25 24.03
CA ASN A 252 -6.87 36.55 23.38
C ASN A 252 -8.10 37.35 23.84
N ALA A 253 -7.88 38.27 24.78
CA ALA A 253 -8.93 39.05 25.42
C ALA A 253 -9.64 40.01 24.46
N ASP A 254 -8.92 40.60 23.50
CA ASP A 254 -9.46 41.61 22.58
C ASP A 254 -10.57 41.07 21.68
N HIS A 255 -10.53 39.75 21.42
CA HIS A 255 -11.45 39.08 20.51
C HIS A 255 -12.32 38.02 21.17
N GLY A 256 -12.21 37.82 22.50
CA GLY A 256 -12.90 36.72 23.19
C GLY A 256 -12.57 35.35 22.59
N ALA A 257 -11.34 35.20 22.09
CA ALA A 257 -10.91 34.05 21.32
C ALA A 257 -9.78 33.30 22.03
N LEU A 258 -9.74 32.01 21.79
CA LEU A 258 -8.67 31.13 22.21
C LEU A 258 -7.84 30.76 20.99
N ASN A 259 -6.55 30.55 21.17
CA ASN A 259 -5.72 29.90 20.18
C ASN A 259 -5.19 28.58 20.77
N LEU A 260 -5.64 27.47 20.20
CA LEU A 260 -5.29 26.11 20.57
C LEU A 260 -4.52 25.47 19.43
N HIS A 261 -3.22 25.22 19.65
CA HIS A 261 -2.36 24.58 18.64
C HIS A 261 -2.42 25.28 17.26
N GLY A 262 -2.54 26.61 17.25
CA GLY A 262 -2.66 27.44 16.04
C GLY A 262 -4.09 27.64 15.53
N VAL A 263 -5.09 26.95 16.09
CA VAL A 263 -6.51 27.08 15.73
C VAL A 263 -7.18 28.14 16.59
N SER A 264 -7.80 29.14 15.96
CA SER A 264 -8.56 30.16 16.69
C SER A 264 -10.00 29.71 16.93
N ILE A 265 -10.44 29.72 18.19
CA ILE A 265 -11.79 29.35 18.61
C ILE A 265 -12.40 30.52 19.37
N THR A 266 -13.46 31.11 18.83
CA THR A 266 -14.20 32.19 19.49
C THR A 266 -15.22 31.60 20.46
N LEU A 267 -15.20 32.07 21.70
CA LEU A 267 -16.21 31.71 22.69
C LEU A 267 -17.14 32.89 22.93
N SER A 268 -18.38 32.61 23.36
CA SER A 268 -19.23 33.67 23.89
C SER A 268 -18.60 34.25 25.17
N SER A 269 -18.81 35.56 25.37
CA SER A 269 -18.13 36.35 26.41
C SER A 269 -18.18 35.71 27.80
N THR A 270 -19.34 35.20 28.23
CA THR A 270 -19.47 34.58 29.55
C THR A 270 -18.63 33.29 29.68
N PRO A 271 -18.82 32.24 28.85
CA PRO A 271 -17.93 31.08 28.82
C PRO A 271 -16.44 31.42 28.72
N TYR A 272 -16.06 32.40 27.89
CA TYR A 272 -14.68 32.86 27.78
C TYR A 272 -14.11 33.31 29.13
N CYS A 273 -14.80 34.20 29.85
CA CYS A 273 -14.36 34.67 31.17
C CYS A 273 -14.27 33.54 32.19
N TYR A 274 -15.22 32.60 32.19
CA TYR A 274 -15.14 31.44 33.07
C TYR A 274 -13.92 30.56 32.77
N TYR A 275 -13.60 30.36 31.49
CA TYR A 275 -12.45 29.56 31.10
C TYR A 275 -11.14 30.24 31.49
N LEU A 276 -11.03 31.55 31.22
CA LEU A 276 -9.89 32.37 31.61
C LEU A 276 -9.70 32.39 33.13
N TRP A 277 -10.79 32.46 33.89
CA TRP A 277 -10.77 32.36 35.34
C TRP A 277 -10.19 31.01 35.80
N TYR A 278 -10.66 29.90 35.24
CA TYR A 278 -10.11 28.57 35.55
C TYR A 278 -8.62 28.44 35.19
N ALA A 279 -8.19 29.02 34.07
CA ALA A 279 -6.78 29.08 33.68
C ALA A 279 -5.95 29.89 34.70
N SER A 280 -6.49 30.99 35.22
CA SER A 280 -5.83 31.78 36.26
C SER A 280 -5.69 31.00 37.58
N LEU A 281 -6.71 30.22 37.98
CA LEU A 281 -6.63 29.36 39.15
C LEU A 281 -5.56 28.28 38.97
N ARG A 282 -5.49 27.68 37.77
CA ARG A 282 -4.49 26.68 37.41
C ARG A 282 -3.07 27.22 37.49
N GLN A 283 -2.83 28.46 37.06
CA GLN A 283 -1.51 29.10 37.16
C GLN A 283 -1.14 29.54 38.58
N ARG A 284 -2.10 30.02 39.38
CA ARG A 284 -1.86 30.52 40.74
C ARG A 284 -1.59 29.42 41.76
N ASP A 285 -2.16 28.23 41.55
CA ASP A 285 -2.01 27.10 42.46
C ASP A 285 -1.28 25.91 41.80
N PRO A 286 0.03 25.75 42.06
CA PRO A 286 0.80 24.61 41.58
C PRO A 286 0.30 23.26 42.12
N CYS A 287 -0.43 23.24 43.24
CA CYS A 287 -0.98 22.02 43.85
C CYS A 287 -2.21 21.48 43.12
N GLY A 288 -2.67 22.16 42.07
CA GLY A 288 -3.56 21.55 41.08
C GLY A 288 -4.63 22.47 40.52
N GLY A 289 -4.84 23.67 41.04
CA GLY A 289 -5.85 24.59 40.49
C GLY A 289 -7.27 24.04 40.59
N TRP A 290 -7.53 23.20 41.60
CA TRP A 290 -8.83 22.59 41.83
C TRP A 290 -9.79 23.57 42.49
N TYR A 291 -10.98 23.71 41.92
CA TYR A 291 -12.07 24.48 42.51
C TYR A 291 -13.24 23.57 42.90
N VAL A 292 -13.61 23.58 44.19
CA VAL A 292 -14.74 22.80 44.71
C VAL A 292 -16.04 23.54 44.41
N ASN A 293 -17.01 22.87 43.77
CA ASN A 293 -18.29 23.50 43.49
C ASN A 293 -18.97 23.97 44.79
N PRO A 294 -19.57 25.18 44.78
CA PRO A 294 -20.31 25.69 45.93
C PRO A 294 -21.53 24.81 46.21
N SER A 295 -21.97 24.80 47.47
CA SER A 295 -23.16 24.04 47.85
C SER A 295 -24.42 24.72 47.31
N ILE A 296 -25.51 23.96 47.12
CA ILE A 296 -26.78 24.51 46.62
C ILE A 296 -27.31 25.64 47.52
N GLN A 297 -27.10 25.52 48.83
CA GLN A 297 -27.61 26.47 49.83
C GLN A 297 -26.65 27.63 50.12
N ARG A 298 -25.38 27.51 49.72
CA ARG A 298 -24.34 28.52 49.97
C ARG A 298 -23.53 28.75 48.69
N PRO A 299 -23.96 29.70 47.86
CA PRO A 299 -23.17 30.23 46.75
C PRO A 299 -21.85 30.83 47.26
N ASP A 300 -20.82 30.83 46.41
CA ASP A 300 -19.52 31.40 46.73
C ASP A 300 -19.46 32.86 46.28
N THR A 301 -19.54 33.80 47.22
CA THR A 301 -19.51 35.24 46.94
C THR A 301 -18.11 35.75 46.68
N THR A 302 -17.08 35.12 47.26
CA THR A 302 -15.69 35.53 47.10
C THR A 302 -15.22 35.24 45.68
N MET A 303 -15.48 34.03 45.20
CA MET A 303 -15.13 33.67 43.82
C MET A 303 -16.05 34.33 42.80
N ALA A 304 -17.31 34.63 43.16
CA ALA A 304 -18.17 35.45 42.32
C ALA A 304 -17.56 36.83 42.03
N ALA A 305 -16.99 37.48 43.04
CA ALA A 305 -16.33 38.78 42.88
C ALA A 305 -15.13 38.69 41.93
N SER A 306 -14.32 37.62 42.04
CA SER A 306 -13.20 37.39 41.13
C SER A 306 -13.63 37.17 39.68
N VAL A 307 -14.73 36.41 39.45
CA VAL A 307 -15.25 36.20 38.09
C VAL A 307 -15.92 37.45 37.55
N SER A 308 -16.63 38.23 38.39
CA SER A 308 -17.27 39.47 37.96
C SER A 308 -16.24 40.52 37.55
N GLU A 309 -15.15 40.66 38.30
CA GLU A 309 -14.05 41.57 37.95
C GLU A 309 -13.43 41.20 36.60
N LEU A 310 -13.17 39.91 36.37
CA LEU A 310 -12.66 39.43 35.10
C LEU A 310 -13.66 39.67 33.95
N MET A 311 -14.95 39.48 34.21
CA MET A 311 -15.99 39.78 33.24
C MET A 311 -16.02 41.27 32.91
N GLU A 312 -15.92 42.17 33.89
CA GLU A 312 -15.87 43.61 33.64
C GLU A 312 -14.67 44.00 32.78
N GLN A 313 -13.49 43.44 33.08
CA GLN A 313 -12.26 43.67 32.31
C GLN A 313 -12.36 43.19 30.86
N CYS A 314 -13.04 42.06 30.63
CA CYS A 314 -13.22 41.49 29.29
C CYS A 314 -14.49 42.00 28.56
N GLY A 315 -15.15 43.06 29.04
CA GLY A 315 -16.36 43.59 28.40
C GLY A 315 -17.57 42.66 28.48
N GLY A 316 -17.70 41.93 29.58
CA GLY A 316 -18.71 40.91 29.84
C GLY A 316 -20.15 41.42 29.88
N HIS A 317 -21.11 40.51 29.69
CA HIS A 317 -22.52 40.85 29.75
C HIS A 317 -22.94 41.35 31.14
N ARG A 318 -23.39 42.61 31.21
CA ARG A 318 -23.83 43.28 32.45
C ARG A 318 -24.88 42.50 33.26
N LYS A 319 -25.76 41.75 32.59
CA LYS A 319 -26.72 40.86 33.27
C LYS A 319 -26.01 39.74 34.05
N ALA A 320 -25.00 39.10 33.47
CA ALA A 320 -24.26 38.02 34.12
C ALA A 320 -23.44 38.54 35.31
N ILE A 321 -22.84 39.73 35.17
CA ILE A 321 -22.13 40.43 36.26
C ILE A 321 -23.09 40.73 37.42
N ASN A 322 -24.27 41.30 37.14
CA ASN A 322 -25.28 41.58 38.16
C ASN A 322 -25.78 40.30 38.85
N GLU A 323 -25.98 39.20 38.10
CA GLU A 323 -26.36 37.91 38.68
C GLU A 323 -25.29 37.38 39.64
N LEU A 324 -24.00 37.52 39.30
CA LEU A 324 -22.89 37.14 40.19
C LEU A 324 -22.87 37.96 41.47
N HIS A 325 -23.08 39.28 41.39
CA HIS A 325 -23.14 40.13 42.59
C HIS A 325 -24.36 39.83 43.48
N GLN A 326 -25.52 39.56 42.88
CA GLN A 326 -26.76 39.35 43.64
C GLN A 326 -26.87 37.95 44.25
N HIS A 327 -26.36 36.92 43.56
CA HIS A 327 -26.64 35.52 43.91
C HIS A 327 -25.39 34.70 44.18
N GLY A 328 -24.20 35.28 43.97
CA GLY A 328 -22.92 34.57 44.09
C GLY A 328 -22.73 33.50 43.01
N LEU A 329 -21.59 32.81 43.10
CA LEU A 329 -21.23 31.76 42.17
C LEU A 329 -21.97 30.48 42.56
N ARG A 330 -22.70 29.88 41.60
CA ARG A 330 -23.54 28.70 41.81
C ARG A 330 -23.03 27.51 41.01
N ALA A 331 -23.13 26.30 41.57
CA ALA A 331 -22.69 25.07 40.90
C ALA A 331 -23.34 24.89 39.52
N LYS A 332 -24.66 25.14 39.41
CA LYS A 332 -25.40 25.05 38.14
C LYS A 332 -24.87 26.01 37.08
N THR A 333 -24.52 27.24 37.44
CA THR A 333 -23.96 28.23 36.51
C THR A 333 -22.58 27.80 36.02
N LEU A 334 -21.76 27.23 36.91
CA LEU A 334 -20.47 26.67 36.53
C LEU A 334 -20.61 25.48 35.57
N ASP A 335 -21.52 24.55 35.86
CA ASP A 335 -21.80 23.39 34.98
C ASP A 335 -22.25 23.84 33.58
N GLN A 336 -23.14 24.82 33.51
CA GLN A 336 -23.61 25.37 32.24
C GLN A 336 -22.49 25.98 31.41
N ASN A 337 -21.58 26.74 32.04
CA ASN A 337 -20.46 27.35 31.31
C ASN A 337 -19.41 26.30 30.91
N ARG A 338 -19.10 25.31 31.77
CA ARG A 338 -18.20 24.20 31.42
C ARG A 338 -18.72 23.41 30.22
N ASN A 339 -20.02 23.09 30.21
CA ASN A 339 -20.63 22.36 29.09
C ASN A 339 -20.58 23.18 27.81
N LYS A 340 -20.88 24.49 27.86
CA LYS A 340 -20.75 25.37 26.69
C LYS A 340 -19.31 25.41 26.16
N ILE A 341 -18.31 25.54 27.03
CA ILE A 341 -16.89 25.50 26.62
C ILE A 341 -16.59 24.16 25.96
N LYS A 342 -17.02 23.06 26.56
CA LYS A 342 -16.85 21.72 26.00
C LYS A 342 -17.45 21.59 24.62
N ASP A 343 -18.71 22.00 24.46
CA ASP A 343 -19.44 21.87 23.20
C ASP A 343 -18.74 22.67 22.09
N GLU A 344 -18.31 23.90 22.36
CA GLU A 344 -17.58 24.74 21.39
C GLU A 344 -16.20 24.16 21.01
N LEU A 345 -15.42 23.69 22.00
CA LEU A 345 -14.11 23.08 21.71
C LEU A 345 -14.24 21.77 20.93
N VAL A 346 -15.18 20.90 21.32
CA VAL A 346 -15.43 19.62 20.64
C VAL A 346 -15.97 19.85 19.23
N ALA A 347 -16.80 20.86 19.01
CA ALA A 347 -17.32 21.20 17.69
C ALA A 347 -16.20 21.55 16.69
N VAL A 348 -15.11 22.18 17.16
CA VAL A 348 -13.99 22.57 16.29
C VAL A 348 -12.89 21.51 16.24
N LEU A 349 -12.50 20.94 17.38
CA LEU A 349 -11.33 20.06 17.50
C LEU A 349 -11.67 18.57 17.41
N GLY A 350 -12.93 18.19 17.66
CA GLY A 350 -13.33 16.82 17.96
C GLY A 350 -13.04 16.42 19.41
N GLU A 351 -13.58 15.28 19.84
CA GLU A 351 -13.50 14.84 21.24
C GLU A 351 -12.07 14.54 21.70
N ASP A 352 -11.29 13.84 20.86
CA ASP A 352 -9.95 13.36 21.22
C ASP A 352 -8.98 14.52 21.47
N LEU A 353 -8.89 15.48 20.55
CA LEU A 353 -7.99 16.63 20.67
C LEU A 353 -8.49 17.65 21.70
N ALA A 354 -9.82 17.80 21.87
CA ALA A 354 -10.35 18.72 22.87
C ALA A 354 -10.05 18.26 24.31
N ALA A 355 -9.96 16.95 24.57
CA ALA A 355 -9.87 16.38 25.91
C ALA A 355 -8.80 17.04 26.81
N ASP A 356 -7.61 17.32 26.26
CA ASP A 356 -6.48 17.94 26.98
C ASP A 356 -6.70 19.43 27.33
N TYR A 357 -7.72 20.06 26.72
CA TYR A 357 -8.13 21.44 26.99
C TYR A 357 -9.38 21.55 27.86
N LEU A 358 -10.05 20.42 28.13
CA LEU A 358 -11.29 20.37 28.92
C LEU A 358 -11.03 20.32 30.43
N PHE A 359 -12.13 20.18 31.18
CA PHE A 359 -12.13 20.11 32.62
C PHE A 359 -11.98 18.68 33.12
N GLU A 360 -11.08 18.47 34.07
CA GLU A 360 -11.06 17.27 34.92
C GLU A 360 -12.04 17.45 36.08
N SER A 361 -12.60 16.34 36.57
CA SER A 361 -13.53 16.34 37.70
C SER A 361 -13.22 15.23 38.67
N GLU A 362 -13.29 15.52 39.97
CA GLU A 362 -13.18 14.52 41.04
C GLU A 362 -14.08 14.87 42.23
N ARG A 363 -14.21 13.95 43.18
CA ARG A 363 -14.94 14.19 44.43
C ARG A 363 -13.98 14.72 45.48
N ASP A 364 -14.30 15.88 46.04
CA ASP A 364 -13.58 16.44 47.15
C ASP A 364 -13.72 15.54 48.38
N PRO A 365 -12.61 15.03 48.97
CA PRO A 365 -12.68 14.05 50.05
C PRO A 365 -13.24 14.62 51.35
N HIS A 366 -13.14 15.93 51.55
CA HIS A 366 -13.64 16.57 52.78
C HIS A 366 -15.15 16.84 52.71
N THR A 367 -15.63 17.34 51.57
CA THR A 367 -17.00 17.83 51.44
C THR A 367 -17.91 16.93 50.61
N GLY A 368 -17.36 15.92 49.91
CA GLY A 368 -18.09 15.02 49.01
C GLY A 368 -18.60 15.69 47.72
N ARG A 369 -18.34 16.99 47.55
CA ARG A 369 -18.77 17.78 46.39
C ARG A 369 -17.81 17.58 45.23
N SER A 370 -18.31 17.76 44.01
CA SER A 370 -17.45 17.73 42.83
C SER A 370 -16.50 18.93 42.84
N ARG A 371 -15.23 18.70 42.53
CA ARG A 371 -14.23 19.73 42.26
C ARG A 371 -13.70 19.58 40.84
N TYR A 372 -13.34 20.71 40.23
CA TYR A 372 -12.96 20.80 38.83
C TYR A 372 -11.68 21.59 38.64
N ARG A 373 -10.90 21.23 37.63
CA ARG A 373 -9.74 21.99 37.16
C ARG A 373 -9.61 21.86 35.65
N LEU A 374 -8.76 22.68 35.03
CA LEU A 374 -8.35 22.43 33.65
C LEU A 374 -7.38 21.26 33.60
N ALA A 375 -7.60 20.35 32.65
CA ALA A 375 -6.68 19.27 32.30
C ALA A 375 -5.33 19.85 31.86
N THR A 376 -5.38 20.95 31.09
CA THR A 376 -4.21 21.60 30.51
C THR A 376 -3.12 21.86 31.57
N PRO A 377 -1.90 21.37 31.34
CA PRO A 377 -0.76 21.66 32.20
C PRO A 377 -0.45 23.16 32.23
N THR A 378 -0.03 23.67 33.38
CA THR A 378 0.28 25.10 33.57
C THR A 378 1.28 25.64 32.54
N VAL A 379 2.27 24.84 32.16
CA VAL A 379 3.30 25.19 31.17
C VAL A 379 2.74 25.45 29.76
N ARG A 380 1.55 24.93 29.44
CA ARG A 380 0.87 25.14 28.15
C ARG A 380 -0.12 26.30 28.19
N ILE A 381 -0.43 26.84 29.36
CA ILE A 381 -1.36 27.98 29.50
C ILE A 381 -0.54 29.27 29.37
N VAL A 382 -0.78 30.03 28.30
CA VAL A 382 -0.01 31.24 27.98
C VAL A 382 -0.96 32.42 27.75
N GLY A 383 -0.46 33.65 27.92
CA GLY A 383 -1.22 34.86 27.57
C GLY A 383 -2.25 35.32 28.61
N LEU A 384 -2.12 34.93 29.89
CA LEU A 384 -2.99 35.44 30.97
C LEU A 384 -2.72 36.91 31.37
N SER A 385 -1.88 37.62 30.62
CA SER A 385 -1.58 39.04 30.85
C SER A 385 -2.77 39.90 30.44
N LEU A 386 -3.61 40.25 31.41
CA LEU A 386 -4.66 41.27 31.27
C LEU A 386 -4.09 42.71 31.19
N SER A 387 -2.77 42.88 31.29
CA SER A 387 -2.08 44.17 31.22
C SER A 387 -1.51 44.45 29.82
N GLN A 388 -2.36 44.86 28.88
CA GLN A 388 -1.92 45.62 27.69
C GLN A 388 -2.62 46.96 27.49
N THR A 389 -3.36 47.46 28.48
CA THR A 389 -3.92 48.83 28.47
C THR A 389 -2.98 49.89 29.07
N GLU A 390 -1.73 49.56 29.43
CA GLU A 390 -0.74 50.54 29.90
C GLU A 390 0.14 51.15 28.79
N LYS A 391 0.03 50.69 27.53
CA LYS A 391 0.84 51.25 26.43
C LYS A 391 0.16 52.32 25.56
N ILE A 392 -1.14 52.55 25.72
CA ILE A 392 -1.84 53.60 24.94
C ILE A 392 -1.83 54.96 25.66
N ASN A 393 -1.68 54.99 26.99
CA ASN A 393 -1.66 56.24 27.77
C ASN A 393 -0.25 56.83 28.03
N GLN A 394 0.82 56.23 27.48
CA GLN A 394 2.17 56.81 27.54
C GLN A 394 2.61 57.51 26.24
N GLU A 395 1.87 57.37 25.13
CA GLU A 395 2.13 58.10 23.89
C GLU A 395 1.27 59.37 23.73
N GLU A 396 0.18 59.54 24.50
CA GLU A 396 -0.61 60.80 24.50
C GLU A 396 -0.20 61.81 25.60
N SER A 397 0.77 61.49 26.47
CA SER A 397 1.36 62.45 27.42
C SER A 397 2.68 63.06 26.95
N VAL A 398 3.08 62.82 25.70
CA VAL A 398 4.21 63.49 25.03
C VAL A 398 3.72 64.06 23.69
N THR A 399 2.79 65.01 23.75
CA THR A 399 2.59 66.03 22.72
C THR A 399 2.15 67.33 23.37
#